data_AF-D3BG74-F1
#
_entry.id   AF-D3BG74-F1
#
_cell.length_a   1.000
_cell.length_b   1.000
_cell.length_c   1.000
_cell.angle_alpha   90.00
_cell.angle_beta   90.00
_cell.angle_gamma   90.00
#
_symmetry.space_group_name_H-M   'P 1'
#
loop_
_entity.id
_entity.type
_entity.pdbx_description
1 polymer ?
#
loop_
_entity_poly.entity_id
_entity_poly.type
_entity_poly.pdbx_seq_one_letter_code
_entity_poly.pdbx_strand_id
1 'polypeptide(L)'
;MPPILDQQPSHSMTPKEYISSIESSGMPKIGYIMDKHRASTVDYVIENDPPKLVSKPRSKSLPKNNPCQNCKRHCSNETPCDRCGKGTYCSNECQYAHWSFHKKNCRDLGMVIKLKRKSL
;
A
#
# COMPACT_ATOMS: atom_id res chain seq x y z
N MET A 1 -20.12 25.13 -16.07
CA MET A 1 -20.05 25.37 -14.61
C MET A 1 -20.29 26.86 -14.39
N PRO A 2 -21.14 27.26 -13.44
CA PRO A 2 -21.37 28.68 -13.14
C PRO A 2 -20.15 29.27 -12.40
N PRO A 3 -19.90 30.59 -12.48
CA PRO A 3 -18.81 31.23 -11.75
C PRO A 3 -19.20 31.30 -10.26
N ILE A 4 -18.29 30.86 -9.40
CA ILE A 4 -18.43 30.98 -7.95
C ILE A 4 -18.28 32.47 -7.62
N LEU A 5 -19.37 33.10 -7.18
CA LEU A 5 -19.37 34.46 -6.67
C LEU A 5 -18.66 34.49 -5.30
N ASP A 6 -17.62 35.30 -5.21
CA ASP A 6 -16.98 35.74 -3.97
C ASP A 6 -18.02 36.34 -3.01
N GLN A 7 -18.18 35.74 -1.83
CA GLN A 7 -18.70 36.42 -0.66
C GLN A 7 -17.85 36.04 0.56
N GLN A 8 -16.81 36.83 0.81
CA GLN A 8 -16.17 36.94 2.12
C GLN A 8 -16.89 38.02 2.93
N PRO A 9 -17.44 37.74 4.12
CA PRO A 9 -17.85 38.80 5.04
C PRO A 9 -16.62 39.44 5.67
N SER A 10 -16.48 40.74 5.40
CA SER A 10 -15.47 41.66 5.90
C SER A 10 -15.72 42.07 7.36
N HIS A 11 -15.23 41.30 8.33
CA HIS A 11 -15.12 41.81 9.71
C HIS A 11 -13.75 41.50 10.30
N SER A 12 -12.84 42.48 10.18
CA SER A 12 -11.58 42.53 10.90
C SER A 12 -11.87 42.91 12.36
N MET A 13 -12.02 41.91 13.22
CA MET A 13 -11.93 42.13 14.66
C MET A 13 -10.50 41.86 15.12
N THR A 14 -10.03 42.62 16.10
CA THR A 14 -8.72 42.38 16.67
C THR A 14 -8.74 41.10 17.51
N PRO A 15 -7.60 40.39 17.66
CA PRO A 15 -7.54 39.17 18.46
C PRO A 15 -8.04 39.35 19.90
N LYS A 16 -7.89 40.53 20.49
CA LYS A 16 -8.36 40.83 21.85
C LYS A 16 -9.89 40.93 21.92
N GLU A 17 -10.52 41.52 20.91
CA GLU A 17 -11.98 41.61 20.82
C GLU A 17 -12.61 40.23 20.56
N TYR A 18 -11.95 39.41 19.73
CA TYR A 18 -12.32 38.02 19.54
C TYR A 18 -12.23 37.22 20.85
N ILE A 19 -11.13 37.34 21.59
CA ILE A 19 -10.95 36.64 22.88
C ILE A 19 -12.00 37.09 23.92
N SER A 20 -12.30 38.38 24.01
CA SER A 20 -13.32 38.91 24.93
C SER A 20 -14.75 38.45 24.58
N SER A 21 -15.04 38.25 23.28
CA SER A 21 -16.33 37.69 22.84
C SER A 21 -16.53 36.22 23.27
N ILE A 22 -15.45 35.46 23.44
CA ILE A 22 -15.50 34.07 23.92
C ILE A 22 -15.90 34.02 25.41
N GLU A 23 -15.42 34.95 26.24
CA GLU A 23 -15.75 34.99 27.68
C GLU A 23 -17.23 35.32 27.94
N SER A 24 -17.88 36.03 27.02
CA SER A 24 -19.30 36.44 27.12
C SER A 24 -20.27 35.32 26.68
N SER A 25 -19.77 34.26 26.05
CA SER A 25 -20.58 33.21 25.41
C SER A 25 -21.15 32.16 26.39
N GLY A 26 -20.87 32.28 27.69
CA GLY A 26 -21.31 31.31 28.71
C GLY A 26 -20.62 29.94 28.61
N MET A 27 -19.59 29.80 27.78
CA MET A 27 -18.77 28.59 27.69
C MET A 27 -17.98 28.37 28.98
N PRO A 28 -17.96 27.14 29.55
CA PRO A 28 -17.17 26.85 30.75
C PRO A 28 -15.69 27.12 30.49
N LYS A 29 -15.02 27.77 31.45
CA LYS A 29 -13.57 28.03 31.35
C LYS A 29 -12.82 26.72 31.11
N ILE A 30 -11.83 26.76 30.21
CA ILE A 30 -10.99 25.61 29.82
C ILE A 30 -10.44 24.87 31.05
N GLY A 31 -10.10 25.58 32.13
CA GLY A 31 -9.68 24.97 33.41
C GLY A 31 -10.72 24.02 34.02
N TYR A 32 -12.00 24.39 34.00
CA TYR A 32 -13.11 23.56 34.52
C TYR A 32 -13.32 22.28 33.71
N ILE A 33 -13.10 22.34 32.39
CA ILE A 33 -13.16 21.18 31.50
C ILE A 33 -12.00 20.22 31.81
N MET A 34 -10.80 20.76 32.01
CA MET A 34 -9.60 19.95 32.29
C MET A 34 -9.67 19.27 33.66
N ASP A 35 -10.22 19.93 34.69
CA ASP A 35 -10.38 19.33 36.02
C ASP A 35 -11.46 18.22 36.04
N LYS A 36 -12.57 18.40 35.30
CA LYS A 36 -13.65 17.41 35.26
C LYS A 36 -13.25 16.11 34.56
N HIS A 37 -12.35 16.17 33.58
CA HIS A 37 -11.89 14.99 32.82
C HIS A 37 -10.58 14.40 33.33
N ARG A 38 -9.95 14.98 34.36
CA ARG A 38 -8.69 14.48 34.94
C ARG A 38 -8.79 13.07 35.53
N ALA A 39 -9.98 12.63 35.94
CA ALA A 39 -10.22 11.31 36.53
C ALA A 39 -10.53 10.20 35.49
N SER A 40 -10.54 10.53 34.19
CA SER A 40 -10.74 9.55 33.13
C SER A 40 -9.41 9.28 32.45
N THR A 41 -8.57 8.46 33.08
CA THR A 41 -7.46 7.80 32.38
C THR A 41 -8.05 6.75 31.47
N VAL A 42 -8.62 7.20 30.34
CA VAL A 42 -8.83 6.34 29.19
C VAL A 42 -7.43 6.05 28.67
N ASP A 43 -6.96 4.82 28.88
CA ASP A 43 -5.78 4.33 28.18
C ASP A 43 -6.09 4.39 26.69
N TYR A 44 -5.61 5.44 26.03
CA TYR A 44 -5.60 5.51 24.59
C TYR A 44 -4.68 4.39 24.11
N VAL A 45 -5.26 3.29 23.64
CA VAL A 45 -4.54 2.32 22.83
C VAL A 45 -4.10 3.06 21.58
N ILE A 46 -2.85 3.49 21.55
CA ILE A 46 -2.19 3.97 20.34
C ILE A 46 -2.12 2.76 19.42
N GLU A 47 -3.14 2.58 18.57
CA GLU A 47 -3.05 1.69 17.42
C GLU A 47 -1.94 2.24 16.53
N ASN A 48 -0.76 1.63 16.64
CA ASN A 48 0.34 1.92 15.75
C ASN A 48 -0.15 1.69 14.32
N ASP A 49 0.07 2.68 13.45
CA ASP A 49 -0.14 2.52 12.01
C ASP A 49 0.47 1.20 11.56
N PRO A 50 -0.22 0.40 10.72
CA PRO A 50 0.34 -0.82 10.19
C PRO A 50 1.68 -0.47 9.51
N PRO A 51 2.76 -1.22 9.80
CA PRO A 51 4.07 -0.88 9.30
C PRO A 51 4.01 -0.77 7.78
N LYS A 52 4.34 0.43 7.26
CA LYS A 52 4.40 0.69 5.82
C LYS A 52 5.33 -0.37 5.22
N LEU A 53 4.75 -1.32 4.49
CA LEU A 53 5.49 -2.39 3.83
C LEU A 53 6.37 -1.75 2.76
N VAL A 54 7.60 -1.38 3.15
CA VAL A 54 8.64 -0.95 2.22
C VAL A 54 8.95 -2.16 1.35
N SER A 55 8.42 -2.17 0.13
CA SER A 55 8.73 -3.15 -0.89
C SER A 55 10.20 -2.96 -1.28
N LYS A 56 11.10 -3.66 -0.57
CA LYS A 56 12.50 -3.76 -0.98
C LYS A 56 12.51 -4.22 -2.44
N PRO A 57 13.24 -3.55 -3.35
CA PRO A 57 13.31 -3.97 -4.73
C PRO A 57 13.80 -5.42 -4.74
N ARG A 58 12.96 -6.29 -5.29
CA ARG A 58 13.20 -7.73 -5.43
C ARG A 58 14.60 -7.88 -6.00
N SER A 59 15.52 -8.47 -5.25
CA SER A 59 16.88 -8.72 -5.70
C SER A 59 16.78 -9.39 -7.06
N LYS A 60 17.17 -8.70 -8.13
CA LYS A 60 17.18 -9.24 -9.49
C LYS A 60 18.27 -10.33 -9.49
N SER A 61 17.93 -11.52 -9.00
CA SER A 61 18.66 -12.72 -9.37
C SER A 61 18.71 -12.70 -10.89
N LEU A 62 19.92 -12.63 -11.47
CA LEU A 62 20.13 -12.50 -12.90
C LEU A 62 19.11 -13.38 -13.65
N PRO A 63 18.37 -12.83 -14.63
CA PRO A 63 17.43 -13.62 -15.39
C PRO A 63 18.23 -14.76 -16.03
N LYS A 64 17.93 -15.99 -15.62
CA LYS A 64 18.44 -17.17 -16.31
C LYS A 64 17.82 -17.12 -17.70
N ASN A 65 18.62 -16.81 -18.71
CA ASN A 65 18.29 -16.80 -20.12
C ASN A 65 17.84 -18.22 -20.51
N ASN A 66 16.58 -18.54 -20.21
CA ASN A 66 16.02 -19.86 -20.39
C ASN A 66 15.30 -19.84 -21.73
N PRO A 67 15.66 -20.71 -22.68
CA PRO A 67 15.04 -20.71 -24.00
C PRO A 67 13.55 -20.98 -23.88
N CYS A 68 12.79 -20.44 -24.83
CA CYS A 68 11.35 -20.64 -24.90
C CYS A 68 10.99 -22.12 -24.87
N GLN A 69 10.10 -22.52 -23.97
CA GLN A 69 9.75 -23.94 -23.82
C GLN A 69 9.02 -24.50 -25.05
N ASN A 70 8.37 -23.65 -25.84
CA ASN A 70 7.72 -24.06 -27.09
C ASN A 70 8.71 -24.14 -28.25
N CYS A 71 9.24 -23.00 -28.69
CA CYS A 71 10.05 -22.92 -29.91
C CYS A 71 11.56 -23.16 -29.70
N LYS A 72 12.00 -23.37 -28.45
CA LYS A 72 13.39 -23.65 -28.05
C LYS A 72 14.42 -22.57 -28.42
N ARG A 73 13.97 -21.39 -28.87
CA ARG A 73 14.81 -20.24 -29.18
C ARG A 73 14.96 -19.32 -27.97
N HIS A 74 16.10 -18.65 -27.88
CA HIS A 74 16.29 -17.52 -26.96
C HIS A 74 15.65 -16.29 -27.56
N CYS A 75 14.67 -15.73 -26.86
CA CYS A 75 13.92 -14.57 -27.30
C CYS A 75 14.22 -13.41 -26.35
N SER A 76 14.46 -12.22 -26.88
CA SER A 76 14.73 -11.03 -26.04
C SER A 76 13.56 -10.66 -25.13
N ASN A 77 12.33 -11.00 -25.52
CA ASN A 77 11.08 -10.67 -24.82
C ASN A 77 10.42 -11.91 -24.22
N GLU A 78 11.19 -12.74 -23.52
CA GLU A 78 10.66 -13.96 -22.91
C GLU A 78 9.93 -13.68 -21.59
N THR A 79 8.67 -14.10 -21.54
CA THR A 79 7.80 -13.96 -20.36
C THR A 79 7.70 -15.29 -19.63
N PRO A 80 7.84 -15.30 -18.28
CA PRO A 80 7.56 -16.49 -17.50
C PRO A 80 6.05 -16.76 -17.42
N CYS A 81 5.65 -18.00 -17.14
CA CYS A 81 4.24 -18.32 -16.88
C CYS A 81 3.71 -17.54 -15.66
N ASP A 82 2.63 -16.77 -15.83
CA ASP A 82 2.06 -15.94 -14.76
C ASP A 82 1.58 -16.73 -13.54
N ARG A 83 1.11 -17.97 -13.72
CA ARG A 83 0.55 -18.77 -12.62
C ARG A 83 1.61 -19.35 -11.70
N CYS A 84 2.69 -19.87 -12.27
CA CYS A 84 3.68 -20.63 -11.51
C CYS A 84 5.08 -20.01 -11.52
N GLY A 85 5.28 -18.96 -12.32
CA GLY A 85 6.59 -18.36 -12.59
C GLY A 85 7.59 -19.32 -13.27
N LYS A 86 7.18 -20.53 -13.65
CA LYS A 86 8.03 -21.57 -14.24
C LYS A 86 7.74 -21.70 -15.73
N GLY A 87 8.81 -21.83 -16.51
CA GLY A 87 8.75 -21.89 -17.96
C GLY A 87 8.67 -20.49 -18.58
N THR A 88 9.55 -20.24 -19.54
CA THR A 88 9.69 -19.00 -20.30
C THR A 88 9.17 -19.19 -21.71
N TYR A 89 8.54 -18.16 -22.26
CA TYR A 89 7.91 -18.18 -23.59
C TYR A 89 8.19 -16.87 -24.33
N CYS A 90 8.41 -16.93 -25.64
CA CYS A 90 8.60 -15.73 -26.45
C CYS A 90 7.33 -14.88 -26.58
N SER A 91 6.17 -15.50 -26.43
CA SER A 91 4.85 -14.88 -26.61
C SER A 91 3.77 -15.73 -25.95
N ASN A 92 2.60 -15.14 -25.77
CA ASN A 92 1.41 -15.87 -25.31
C ASN A 92 1.06 -17.03 -26.24
N GLU A 93 1.27 -16.88 -27.55
CA GLU A 93 1.07 -17.98 -28.52
C GLU A 93 1.95 -19.19 -28.21
N CYS A 94 3.24 -18.95 -27.89
CA CYS A 94 4.14 -20.01 -27.47
C CYS A 94 3.70 -20.67 -26.17
N GLN A 95 3.18 -19.90 -25.23
CA GLN A 95 2.65 -20.42 -23.97
C GLN A 95 1.41 -21.30 -24.21
N TYR A 96 0.46 -20.84 -25.04
CA TYR A 96 -0.75 -21.59 -25.37
C TYR A 96 -0.46 -22.88 -26.14
N ALA A 97 0.44 -22.83 -27.13
CA ALA A 97 0.85 -24.01 -27.88
C ALA A 97 1.48 -25.08 -26.97
N HIS A 98 2.30 -24.66 -25.99
CA HIS A 98 2.93 -25.57 -25.04
C HIS A 98 2.02 -25.91 -23.83
N TRP A 99 0.83 -25.31 -23.71
CA TRP A 99 -0.03 -25.43 -22.52
C TRP A 99 -0.45 -26.86 -22.23
N SER A 100 -0.71 -27.67 -23.26
CA SER A 100 -1.09 -29.08 -23.13
C SER A 100 -0.07 -29.91 -22.32
N PHE A 101 1.21 -29.59 -22.45
CA PHE A 101 2.31 -30.19 -21.70
C PHE A 101 2.56 -29.45 -20.39
N HIS A 102 2.64 -28.12 -20.45
CA HIS A 102 2.97 -27.30 -19.29
C HIS A 102 1.95 -27.44 -18.15
N LYS A 103 0.65 -27.57 -18.45
CA LYS A 103 -0.42 -27.69 -17.43
C LYS A 103 -0.22 -28.84 -16.45
N LYS A 104 0.44 -29.92 -16.87
CA LYS A 104 0.74 -31.07 -16.00
C LYS A 104 1.67 -30.71 -14.83
N ASN A 105 2.54 -29.73 -15.06
CA ASN A 105 3.57 -29.28 -14.12
C ASN A 105 3.34 -27.84 -13.63
N CYS A 106 2.31 -27.15 -14.14
CA CYS A 106 1.92 -25.80 -13.75
C CYS A 106 1.19 -25.87 -12.41
N ARG A 107 1.95 -25.76 -11.31
CA ARG A 107 1.40 -25.63 -9.95
C ARG A 107 1.42 -24.16 -9.59
N ASP A 108 0.28 -23.64 -9.18
CA ASP A 108 0.19 -22.31 -8.61
C ASP A 108 1.10 -22.25 -7.38
N LEU A 109 2.17 -21.46 -7.48
CA LEU A 109 3.07 -21.22 -6.37
C LEU A 109 2.58 -19.98 -5.64
N GLY A 110 1.37 -20.07 -5.11
CA GLY A 110 0.86 -19.17 -4.08
C GLY A 110 1.80 -19.22 -2.87
N MET A 111 2.86 -18.43 -2.92
CA MET A 111 3.78 -18.13 -1.83
C MET A 111 4.34 -19.34 -1.06
N VAL A 112 5.23 -20.13 -1.68
CA VAL A 112 6.17 -20.96 -0.91
C VAL A 112 7.24 -20.04 -0.32
N ILE A 113 6.95 -19.45 0.84
CA ILE A 113 7.94 -18.75 1.67
C ILE A 113 9.06 -19.74 1.98
N LYS A 114 10.27 -19.41 1.53
CA LYS A 114 11.51 -20.20 1.65
C LYS A 114 11.84 -20.43 3.13
N LEU A 115 11.48 -21.57 3.70
CA LEU A 115 12.03 -22.02 4.99
C LEU A 115 13.49 -22.45 4.74
N LYS A 116 14.44 -21.58 5.08
CA LYS A 116 15.88 -21.85 4.98
C LYS A 116 16.28 -22.78 6.14
N ARG A 117 16.63 -24.04 5.85
CA ARG A 117 17.27 -24.92 6.85
C ARG A 117 18.61 -24.29 7.25
N LYS A 118 18.80 -24.01 8.54
CA LYS A 118 20.10 -23.68 9.13
C LYS A 118 20.82 -25.00 9.37
N SER A 119 21.94 -25.22 8.68
CA SER A 119 22.87 -26.29 9.05
C SER A 119 23.64 -25.82 10.29
N LEU A 120 23.72 -26.71 11.28
CA LEU A 120 24.50 -26.58 12.51
C LEU A 120 26.00 -26.60 12.22
#